data_AF-A0A0A0HV23-F1
#
_entry.id   AF-A0A0A0HV23-F1
#
_cell.length_a   1.000
_cell.length_b   1.000
_cell.length_c   1.000
_cell.angle_alpha   90.00
_cell.angle_beta   90.00
_cell.angle_gamma   90.00
#
_symmetry.space_group_name_H-M   'P 1'
#
loop_
_entity.id
_entity.type
_entity.pdbx_description
1 polymer ?
#
loop_
_entity_poly.entity_id
_entity_poly.type
_entity_poly.pdbx_seq_one_letter_code
_entity_poly.pdbx_strand_id
1 'polypeptide(L)'
;MRCLCLVLALVAGPVAADEPEILGVQLDKTGGAWTVAVTVLHPDTGWGHYVDGWEVLDAAGNRLGYRLLHHPHVEEQPFTRSLPSLTLPEGTQEVFVRAHCSVDGWSTTPFRVELRP
;
A
#
# COMPACT_ATOMS: atom_id res chain seq x y z
N MET A 1 23.38 54.46 10.30
CA MET A 1 23.74 53.41 9.32
C MET A 1 22.88 52.18 9.64
N ARG A 2 22.13 51.70 8.65
CA ARG A 2 21.15 50.61 8.76
C ARG A 2 21.88 49.28 8.97
N CYS A 3 21.52 48.52 10.00
CA CYS A 3 21.80 47.09 10.05
C CYS A 3 20.45 46.37 9.98
N LEU A 4 20.00 46.09 8.76
CA LEU A 4 18.81 45.29 8.51
C LEU A 4 19.23 43.82 8.64
N CYS A 5 18.97 43.19 9.79
CA CYS A 5 19.16 41.76 9.98
C CYS A 5 18.10 41.01 9.14
N LEU A 6 18.54 40.39 8.04
CA LEU A 6 17.72 39.52 7.22
C LEU A 6 17.55 38.18 7.94
N VAL A 7 16.39 37.95 8.56
CA VAL A 7 16.03 36.63 9.11
C VAL A 7 15.56 35.76 7.95
N LEU A 8 16.41 34.81 7.54
CA LEU A 8 16.06 33.79 6.55
C LEU A 8 15.31 32.66 7.26
N ALA A 9 13.98 32.76 7.34
CA ALA A 9 13.15 31.67 7.82
C ALA A 9 13.01 30.62 6.70
N LEU A 10 13.75 29.51 6.79
CA LEU A 10 13.46 28.33 5.99
C LEU A 10 12.14 27.73 6.46
N VAL A 11 11.07 27.94 5.69
CA VAL A 11 9.82 27.20 5.86
C VAL A 11 10.03 25.84 5.19
N ALA A 12 10.51 24.86 5.95
CA ALA A 12 10.50 23.48 5.52
C ALA A 12 9.04 22.99 5.58
N GLY A 13 8.37 22.93 4.44
CA GLY A 13 7.11 22.19 4.32
C GLY A 13 7.37 20.70 4.49
N PRO A 14 6.38 19.91 4.94
CA PRO A 14 6.52 18.47 4.93
C PRO A 14 6.73 18.03 3.48
N VAL A 15 7.90 17.44 3.19
CA VAL A 15 8.00 16.52 2.06
C VAL A 15 7.12 15.35 2.45
N ALA A 16 5.97 15.22 1.81
CA ALA A 16 5.24 13.96 1.86
C ALA A 16 6.21 12.93 1.26
N ALA A 17 6.67 11.99 2.08
CA ALA A 17 7.26 10.77 1.56
C ALA A 17 6.21 10.15 0.64
N ASP A 18 6.62 9.68 -0.55
CA ASP A 18 5.66 9.11 -1.50
C ASP A 18 5.07 7.85 -0.86
N GLU A 19 3.81 7.95 -0.39
CA GLU A 19 3.09 6.83 0.19
C GLU A 19 3.09 5.63 -0.78
N PRO A 20 3.06 4.38 -0.28
CA PRO A 20 2.93 3.21 -1.14
C PRO A 20 1.67 3.32 -2.03
N GLU A 21 1.88 3.32 -3.35
CA GLU A 21 0.81 3.41 -4.33
C GLU A 21 0.44 2.01 -4.83
N ILE A 22 -0.85 1.68 -4.81
CA ILE A 22 -1.37 0.47 -5.45
C ILE A 22 -1.75 0.80 -6.88
N LEU A 23 -0.98 0.29 -7.84
CA LEU A 23 -1.21 0.52 -9.27
C LEU A 23 -2.26 -0.43 -9.85
N GLY A 24 -2.49 -1.57 -9.21
CA GLY A 24 -3.49 -2.53 -9.67
C GLY A 24 -3.66 -3.71 -8.74
N VAL A 25 -4.86 -4.28 -8.77
CA VAL A 25 -5.21 -5.50 -8.05
C VAL A 25 -5.91 -6.45 -9.01
N GLN A 26 -5.44 -7.70 -9.05
CA GLN A 26 -6.05 -8.79 -9.80
C GLN A 26 -6.61 -9.81 -8.82
N LEU A 27 -7.84 -10.26 -9.09
CA LEU A 27 -8.57 -11.23 -8.29
C LEU A 27 -8.89 -12.44 -9.14
N ASP A 28 -8.32 -13.59 -8.77
CA ASP A 28 -8.58 -14.86 -9.44
C ASP A 28 -9.25 -15.84 -8.47
N LYS A 29 -10.42 -16.35 -8.85
CA LYS A 29 -11.17 -17.33 -8.05
C LYS A 29 -10.89 -18.74 -8.55
N THR A 30 -10.45 -19.63 -7.65
CA THR A 30 -10.33 -21.06 -7.93
C THR A 30 -11.07 -21.85 -6.85
N GLY A 31 -12.14 -22.54 -7.25
CA GLY A 31 -13.05 -23.18 -6.31
C GLY A 31 -13.70 -22.16 -5.36
N GLY A 32 -13.51 -22.34 -4.05
CA GLY A 32 -14.05 -21.46 -3.01
C GLY A 32 -13.11 -20.35 -2.54
N ALA A 33 -11.89 -20.27 -3.07
CA ALA A 33 -10.87 -19.35 -2.58
C ALA A 33 -10.39 -18.39 -3.66
N TRP A 34 -9.91 -17.22 -3.21
CA TRP A 34 -9.37 -16.17 -4.05
C TRP A 34 -7.84 -16.11 -3.95
N THR A 35 -7.19 -15.83 -5.07
CA THR A 35 -5.83 -15.32 -5.11
C THR A 35 -5.90 -13.83 -5.43
N VAL A 36 -5.28 -13.02 -4.59
CA VAL A 36 -5.19 -11.56 -4.77
C VAL A 36 -3.76 -11.23 -5.17
N ALA A 37 -3.55 -10.67 -6.36
CA ALA A 37 -2.25 -10.16 -6.78
C ALA A 37 -2.28 -8.63 -6.79
N VAL A 38 -1.35 -7.99 -6.08
CA VAL A 38 -1.29 -6.54 -5.90
C VAL A 38 0.00 -6.03 -6.47
N THR A 39 -0.09 -5.06 -7.38
CA THR A 39 1.05 -4.30 -7.90
C THR A 39 1.21 -3.03 -7.08
N VAL A 40 2.40 -2.87 -6.50
CA VAL A 40 2.75 -1.74 -5.63
C VAL A 40 3.91 -0.96 -6.26
N LEU A 41 3.85 0.36 -6.13
CA LEU A 41 4.95 1.28 -6.40
C LEU A 41 5.27 2.03 -5.11
N HIS A 42 6.55 2.04 -4.73
CA HIS A 42 7.03 2.81 -3.59
C HIS A 42 8.54 3.07 -3.73
N PRO A 43 9.04 4.26 -3.37
CA PRO A 43 10.47 4.57 -3.43
C PRO A 43 11.25 3.90 -2.29
N ASP A 44 11.29 2.56 -2.29
CA ASP A 44 12.09 1.79 -1.34
C ASP A 44 13.56 2.24 -1.36
N THR A 45 14.14 2.54 -0.19
CA THR A 45 15.56 2.88 -0.05
C THR A 45 16.36 1.80 0.67
N GLY A 46 15.78 0.61 0.84
CA GLY A 46 16.37 -0.54 1.53
C GLY A 46 15.68 -0.86 2.86
N TRP A 47 16.37 -1.59 3.73
CA TRP A 47 15.80 -2.15 4.98
C TRP A 47 15.25 -1.09 5.95
N GLY A 48 15.68 0.16 5.82
CA GLY A 48 15.21 1.26 6.65
C GLY A 48 13.95 1.96 6.15
N HIS A 49 13.52 1.72 4.90
CA HIS A 49 12.35 2.35 4.29
C HIS A 49 11.90 1.55 3.07
N TYR A 50 10.85 0.75 3.25
CA TYR A 50 10.28 -0.09 2.20
C TYR A 50 8.84 -0.50 2.51
N VAL A 51 8.11 -0.95 1.49
CA VAL A 51 6.80 -1.59 1.67
C VAL A 51 6.96 -2.96 2.31
N ASP A 52 6.52 -3.10 3.56
CA ASP A 52 6.62 -4.35 4.31
C ASP A 52 5.35 -5.20 4.22
N GLY A 53 4.27 -4.70 3.64
CA GLY A 53 3.08 -5.50 3.40
C GLY A 53 1.88 -4.74 2.86
N TRP A 54 0.81 -5.48 2.68
CA TRP A 54 -0.50 -4.94 2.30
C TRP A 54 -1.61 -5.84 2.82
N GLU A 55 -2.80 -5.28 2.99
CA GLU A 55 -3.98 -5.99 3.48
C GLU A 55 -5.15 -5.90 2.51
N VAL A 56 -6.02 -6.91 2.60
CA VAL A 56 -7.34 -6.93 1.98
C VAL A 56 -8.36 -6.68 3.07
N LEU A 57 -9.27 -5.73 2.84
CA LEU A 57 -10.29 -5.26 3.78
C LEU A 57 -11.69 -5.46 3.20
N ASP A 58 -12.68 -5.60 4.07
CA ASP A 58 -14.08 -5.43 3.71
C ASP A 58 -14.49 -3.94 3.68
N ALA A 59 -15.75 -3.67 3.31
CA ALA A 59 -16.30 -2.31 3.26
C ALA A 59 -16.42 -1.62 4.64
N ALA A 60 -16.35 -2.37 5.73
CA ALA A 60 -16.31 -1.83 7.08
C ALA A 60 -14.87 -1.59 7.59
N GLY A 61 -13.86 -1.92 6.78
CA GLY A 61 -12.44 -1.79 7.12
C GLY A 61 -11.89 -2.95 7.96
N ASN A 62 -12.61 -4.07 8.08
CA ASN A 62 -12.10 -5.25 8.75
C ASN A 62 -11.10 -5.99 7.85
N ARG A 63 -9.99 -6.44 8.42
CA ARG A 63 -8.98 -7.21 7.70
C ARG A 63 -9.48 -8.61 7.37
N LEU A 64 -9.51 -8.91 6.07
CA LEU A 64 -9.83 -10.23 5.51
C LEU A 64 -8.55 -11.05 5.27
N GLY A 65 -7.45 -10.39 4.94
CA GLY A 65 -6.16 -11.03 4.71
C GLY A 65 -5.00 -10.03 4.75
N TYR A 66 -3.79 -10.54 4.95
CA TYR A 66 -2.57 -9.73 4.96
C TYR A 66 -1.45 -10.46 4.26
N ARG A 67 -0.72 -9.74 3.42
CA ARG A 67 0.51 -10.20 2.79
C ARG A 67 1.68 -9.46 3.40
N LEU A 68 2.50 -10.19 4.15
CA LEU A 68 3.80 -9.72 4.63
C LEU A 68 4.84 -9.81 3.51
N LEU A 69 5.71 -8.81 3.41
CA LEU A 69 6.85 -8.73 2.50
C LEU A 69 8.14 -8.67 3.34
N HIS A 70 9.01 -9.64 3.14
CA HIS A 70 10.16 -9.87 4.01
C HIS A 70 11.43 -9.12 3.62
N HIS A 71 11.43 -8.40 2.50
CA HIS A 71 12.60 -7.70 2.02
C HIS A 71 12.21 -6.45 1.20
N PRO A 72 13.11 -5.46 1.10
CA PRO A 72 12.94 -4.33 0.19
C PRO A 72 12.94 -4.75 -1.28
N HIS A 73 12.31 -3.94 -2.13
CA HIS A 73 12.18 -4.14 -3.58
C HIS A 73 12.78 -2.95 -4.37
N VAL A 74 13.94 -2.42 -3.94
CA VAL A 74 14.57 -1.21 -4.52
C VAL A 74 14.73 -1.28 -6.04
N GLU A 75 15.19 -2.42 -6.58
CA GLU A 75 15.47 -2.63 -8.01
C GLU A 75 14.31 -3.31 -8.77
N GLU A 76 13.15 -3.46 -8.12
CA GLU A 76 11.99 -4.19 -8.64
C GLU A 76 10.75 -3.29 -8.57
N GLN A 77 10.85 -2.02 -8.95
CA GLN A 77 9.70 -1.10 -8.91
C GLN A 77 9.11 -0.87 -10.31
N PRO A 78 7.79 -1.00 -10.50
CA PRO A 78 6.83 -1.57 -9.55
C PRO A 78 6.97 -3.10 -9.46
N PHE A 79 6.56 -3.69 -8.32
CA PHE A 79 6.50 -5.15 -8.15
C PHE A 79 5.09 -5.64 -7.88
N THR A 80 4.85 -6.91 -8.18
CA THR A 80 3.59 -7.60 -7.89
C THR A 80 3.83 -8.75 -6.91
N ARG A 81 2.99 -8.87 -5.89
CA ARG A 81 2.99 -10.05 -5.00
C ARG A 81 1.58 -10.55 -4.78
N SER A 82 1.45 -11.85 -4.53
CA SER A 82 0.17 -12.53 -4.41
C SER A 82 -0.09 -13.06 -3.00
N LEU A 83 -1.36 -12.98 -2.58
CA LEU A 83 -1.93 -13.65 -1.41
C LEU A 83 -2.88 -14.75 -1.90
N PRO A 84 -2.47 -16.02 -1.87
CA PRO A 84 -3.33 -17.13 -2.25
C PRO A 84 -4.28 -17.52 -1.11
N SER A 85 -5.30 -18.29 -1.45
CA SER A 85 -6.22 -18.95 -0.50
C SER A 85 -7.00 -18.01 0.42
N LEU A 86 -7.30 -16.80 -0.05
CA LEU A 86 -8.15 -15.86 0.67
C LEU A 86 -9.61 -16.32 0.59
N THR A 87 -10.21 -16.58 1.75
CA THR A 87 -11.65 -16.86 1.86
C THR A 87 -12.37 -15.55 2.15
N LEU A 88 -13.40 -15.25 1.36
CA LEU A 88 -14.24 -14.07 1.55
C LEU A 88 -15.59 -14.49 2.15
N PRO A 89 -16.18 -13.67 3.05
CA PRO A 89 -17.55 -13.89 3.50
C PRO A 89 -18.54 -13.99 2.33
N GLU A 90 -19.60 -14.79 2.50
CA GLU A 90 -20.66 -14.88 1.50
C GLU A 90 -21.31 -13.50 1.28
N GLY A 91 -21.59 -13.17 0.02
CA GLY A 91 -22.18 -11.89 -0.35
C GLY A 91 -21.19 -10.71 -0.40
N THR A 92 -19.88 -10.94 -0.23
CA THR A 92 -18.88 -9.89 -0.48
C THR A 92 -18.95 -9.45 -1.94
N GLN A 93 -19.19 -8.16 -2.18
CA GLN A 93 -19.30 -7.56 -3.52
C GLN A 93 -18.05 -6.78 -3.94
N GLU A 94 -17.27 -6.34 -2.95
CA GLU A 94 -16.07 -5.55 -3.15
C GLU A 94 -15.09 -5.80 -2.02
N VAL A 95 -13.81 -5.57 -2.31
CA VAL A 95 -12.74 -5.55 -1.33
C VAL A 95 -11.91 -4.29 -1.53
N PHE A 96 -11.19 -3.92 -0.47
CA PHE A 96 -10.29 -2.77 -0.49
C PHE A 96 -8.89 -3.25 -0.18
N VAL A 97 -7.89 -2.71 -0.85
CA VAL A 97 -6.48 -3.03 -0.59
C VAL A 97 -5.76 -1.77 -0.18
N ARG A 98 -4.94 -1.83 0.88
CA ARG A 98 -4.00 -0.76 1.21
C ARG A 98 -2.64 -1.33 1.58
N ALA A 99 -1.59 -0.59 1.25
CA ALA A 99 -0.21 -0.98 1.47
C ALA A 99 0.34 -0.30 2.73
N HIS A 100 1.41 -0.87 3.28
CA HIS A 100 2.08 -0.41 4.48
C HIS A 100 3.56 -0.20 4.20
N CYS A 101 4.04 1.00 4.50
CA CYS A 101 5.45 1.34 4.57
C CYS A 101 5.95 1.10 6.00
N SER A 102 7.13 0.49 6.12
CA SER A 102 7.78 0.21 7.42
C SER A 102 8.10 1.46 8.25
N VAL A 103 8.09 2.66 7.65
CA VAL A 103 8.36 3.94 8.30
C VAL A 103 7.10 4.80 8.38
N ASP A 104 6.46 5.04 7.24
CA ASP A 104 5.35 6.01 7.12
C ASP A 104 3.98 5.38 7.42
N GLY A 105 3.91 4.06 7.56
CA GLY A 105 2.71 3.34 7.92
C GLY A 105 1.78 3.08 6.72
N TRP A 106 0.47 3.07 6.98
CA TRP A 106 -0.54 2.70 5.99
C TRP A 106 -0.77 3.80 4.96
N SER A 107 -0.95 3.41 3.69
CA SER A 107 -1.45 4.33 2.67
C SER A 107 -2.85 4.83 3.03
N THR A 108 -3.10 6.11 2.76
CA THR A 108 -4.31 6.81 3.21
C THR A 108 -5.56 6.45 2.40
N THR A 109 -5.38 6.10 1.13
CA THR A 109 -6.47 5.79 0.20
C THR A 109 -6.42 4.32 -0.22
N PRO A 110 -7.33 3.47 0.27
CA PRO A 110 -7.43 2.09 -0.18
C PRO A 110 -7.88 1.98 -1.64
N PHE A 111 -7.31 1.03 -2.38
CA PHE A 111 -7.71 0.65 -3.73
C PHE A 111 -8.96 -0.23 -3.67
N ARG A 112 -10.08 0.25 -4.21
CA ARG A 112 -11.34 -0.50 -4.28
C ARG A 112 -11.36 -1.45 -5.47
N VAL A 113 -11.79 -2.69 -5.24
CA VAL A 113 -11.95 -3.71 -6.29
C VAL A 113 -13.32 -4.36 -6.17
N GLU A 114 -14.09 -4.34 -7.24
CA GLU A 114 -15.35 -5.09 -7.31
C GLU A 114 -15.08 -6.56 -7.62
N LEU A 115 -15.73 -7.46 -6.87
CA LEU A 115 -15.74 -8.88 -7.15
C LEU A 115 -16.69 -9.10 -8.32
N ARG A 116 -16.14 -9.34 -9.51
CA ARG A 116 -16.95 -9.73 -10.66
C ARG A 116 -17.38 -11.20 -10.48
N PRO A 117 -18.68 -11.52 -10.69
CA PRO A 117 -19.17 -12.90 -10.69
C PRO A 117 -18.47 -13.79 -11.72
#